data_AF-A0A7S1H9L5-F1
#
_entry.id   AF-A0A7S1H9L5-F1
#
_cell.length_a   1.000
_cell.length_b   1.000
_cell.length_c   1.000
_cell.angle_alpha   90.00
_cell.angle_beta   90.00
_cell.angle_gamma   90.00
#
_symmetry.space_group_name_H-M   'P 1'
#
loop_
_entity.id
_entity.type
_entity.pdbx_description
1 polymer ?
#
loop_
_entity_poly.entity_id
_entity_poly.type
_entity_poly.pdbx_seq_one_letter_code
_entity_poly.pdbx_strand_id
1 'polypeptide(L)'
;GDLGGQGLQLRFSYDMLGEGARTEADAERYQAAYLKAIHAIAGGRRADSPEGSDGISIKLSALFSRYEVLQRERVFAELLPRVWQLIELAAQANINLTIDAEEVDRLELSLDVLDTLAARIAQRYPDWRGFGLAVQGHQTRGLA
;
A
#
# COMPACT_ATOMS: atom_id res chain seq x y z
N GLY A 1 -12.23 23.43 -37.89
CA GLY A 1 -11.37 24.25 -37.02
C GLY A 1 -11.23 23.53 -35.71
N ASP A 2 -9.99 23.17 -35.40
CA ASP A 2 -9.42 22.83 -34.10
C ASP A 2 -9.97 21.63 -33.30
N LEU A 3 -9.23 20.52 -33.40
CA LEU A 3 -9.25 19.39 -32.47
C LEU A 3 -8.41 19.79 -31.25
N GLY A 4 -9.04 20.46 -30.28
CA GLY A 4 -8.42 20.79 -29.00
C GLY A 4 -8.00 19.52 -28.26
N GLY A 5 -6.68 19.30 -28.20
CA GLY A 5 -6.07 18.11 -27.61
C GLY A 5 -6.49 17.88 -26.17
N GLN A 6 -7.15 16.74 -25.94
CA GLN A 6 -7.21 16.13 -24.62
C GLN A 6 -5.79 15.73 -24.24
N GLY A 7 -5.14 16.53 -23.39
CA GLY A 7 -3.84 16.18 -22.84
C GLY A 7 -3.94 14.80 -22.18
N LEU A 8 -3.07 13.88 -22.59
CA LEU A 8 -2.93 12.57 -21.97
C LEU A 8 -2.74 12.76 -20.45
N GLN A 9 -3.77 12.41 -19.68
CA GLN A 9 -3.73 12.42 -18.22
C GLN A 9 -2.87 11.23 -17.79
N LEU A 10 -1.56 11.44 -17.74
CA LEU A 10 -0.59 10.46 -17.27
C LEU A 10 -0.78 10.30 -15.76
N ARG A 11 -0.97 9.06 -15.32
CA ARG A 11 -1.14 8.65 -13.92
C ARG A 11 0.11 7.92 -13.47
N PHE A 12 0.58 8.20 -12.27
CA PHE A 12 1.79 7.57 -11.75
C PHE A 12 1.50 6.84 -10.43
N SER A 13 1.99 5.61 -10.31
CA SER A 13 2.16 4.95 -9.01
C SER A 13 3.65 5.01 -8.67
N TYR A 14 3.98 5.57 -7.52
CA TYR A 14 5.37 5.68 -7.08
C TYR A 14 5.77 4.43 -6.31
N ASP A 15 6.69 3.66 -6.89
CA ASP A 15 7.38 2.56 -6.20
C ASP A 15 8.64 3.11 -5.52
N MET A 16 8.65 3.09 -4.19
CA MET A 16 9.79 3.52 -3.41
C MET A 16 10.83 2.38 -3.36
N LEU A 17 11.98 2.58 -4.01
CA LEU A 17 13.08 1.61 -4.02
C LEU A 17 13.59 1.34 -2.60
N GLY A 18 13.23 0.17 -2.08
CA GLY A 18 13.55 -0.28 -0.73
C GLY A 18 13.14 -1.73 -0.52
N GLU A 19 14.03 -2.67 -0.78
CA GLU A 19 13.73 -4.09 -0.61
C GLU A 19 14.25 -4.60 0.74
N GLY A 20 13.35 -5.24 1.50
CA GLY A 20 13.65 -6.05 2.68
C GLY A 20 14.37 -5.31 3.81
N ALA A 21 13.61 -4.67 4.70
CA ALA A 21 14.16 -4.12 5.95
C ALA A 21 14.94 -5.23 6.69
N ARG A 22 16.24 -5.01 6.92
CA ARG A 22 17.10 -5.98 7.63
C ARG A 22 17.16 -5.67 9.11
N THR A 23 16.84 -4.43 9.49
CA THR A 23 16.82 -3.93 10.85
C THR A 23 15.55 -3.13 11.10
N GLU A 24 15.23 -2.92 12.38
CA GLU A 24 14.14 -2.02 12.78
C GLU A 24 14.36 -0.59 12.28
N ALA A 25 15.61 -0.09 12.33
CA ALA A 25 15.96 1.22 11.78
C ALA A 25 15.73 1.33 10.27
N ASP A 26 15.87 0.23 9.52
CA ASP A 26 15.49 0.22 8.10
C ASP A 26 13.98 0.35 7.93
N ALA A 27 13.20 -0.40 8.73
CA ALA A 27 11.73 -0.35 8.68
C ALA A 27 11.20 1.06 9.02
N GLU A 28 11.74 1.71 10.05
CA GLU A 28 11.40 3.10 10.41
C GLU A 28 11.76 4.07 9.28
N ARG A 29 12.93 3.90 8.65
CA ARG A 29 13.36 4.73 7.52
C ARG A 29 12.43 4.58 6.32
N TYR A 30 12.03 3.36 5.97
CA TYR A 30 11.09 3.12 4.88
C TYR A 30 9.69 3.65 5.21
N GLN A 31 9.21 3.45 6.44
CA GLN A 31 7.95 4.04 6.89
C GLN A 31 7.96 5.57 6.74
N ALA A 32 9.02 6.24 7.19
CA ALA A 32 9.18 7.68 7.05
C ALA A 32 9.20 8.12 5.57
N ALA A 33 9.82 7.33 4.69
CA ALA A 33 9.83 7.58 3.26
C ALA A 33 8.42 7.47 2.65
N TYR A 34 7.64 6.45 3.01
CA TYR A 34 6.25 6.30 2.57
C TYR A 34 5.36 7.42 3.09
N LEU A 35 5.47 7.78 4.37
CA LEU A 35 4.73 8.91 4.96
C LEU A 35 4.99 10.21 4.19
N LYS A 36 6.27 10.50 3.93
CA LYS A 36 6.67 11.68 3.16
C LYS A 36 6.11 11.66 1.74
N ALA A 37 6.13 10.51 1.08
CA ALA A 37 5.58 10.34 -0.27
C ALA A 37 4.06 10.58 -0.29
N ILE A 38 3.31 9.99 0.65
CA ILE A 38 1.85 10.20 0.76
C ILE A 38 1.54 11.70 0.97
N HIS A 39 2.28 12.38 1.85
CA HIS A 39 2.10 13.82 2.05
C HIS A 39 2.42 14.64 0.81
N ALA A 40 3.45 14.28 0.04
CA ALA A 40 3.80 14.96 -1.19
C ALA A 40 2.71 14.78 -2.26
N ILE A 41 2.17 13.57 -2.42
CA ILE A 41 1.07 13.27 -3.35
C ILE A 41 -0.20 14.02 -2.91
N ALA A 42 -0.50 14.03 -1.60
CA ALA A 42 -1.66 14.73 -1.04
C ALA A 42 -1.62 16.25 -1.24
N GLY A 43 -0.42 16.84 -1.31
CA GLY A 43 -0.23 18.26 -1.65
C GLY A 43 -0.36 18.58 -3.14
N GLY A 44 -0.50 17.56 -3.99
CA GLY A 44 -0.69 17.68 -5.43
C GLY A 44 -2.13 17.98 -5.84
N ARG A 45 -2.45 17.77 -7.13
CA ARG A 45 -3.79 18.00 -7.66
C ARG A 45 -4.73 16.90 -7.17
N ARG A 46 -5.76 17.27 -6.39
CA ARG A 46 -6.78 16.34 -5.89
C ARG A 46 -7.77 15.99 -7.00
N ALA A 47 -7.93 14.71 -7.32
CA ALA A 47 -8.96 14.25 -8.25
C ALA A 47 -10.28 13.96 -7.50
N ASP A 48 -11.39 13.95 -8.25
CA ASP A 48 -12.74 13.68 -7.70
C ASP A 48 -12.93 12.22 -7.26
N SER A 49 -12.02 11.32 -7.65
CA SER A 49 -12.03 9.90 -7.31
C SER A 49 -10.60 9.40 -7.07
N PRO A 50 -10.37 8.41 -6.18
CA PRO A 50 -9.05 7.80 -5.99
C PRO A 50 -8.41 7.32 -7.30
N GLU A 51 -9.20 6.75 -8.21
CA GLU A 51 -8.78 6.22 -9.51
C GLU A 51 -8.28 7.31 -10.48
N GLY A 52 -8.64 8.57 -10.21
CA GLY A 52 -8.15 9.76 -10.92
C GLY A 52 -6.94 10.43 -10.27
N SER A 53 -6.54 10.02 -9.06
CA SER A 53 -5.40 10.56 -8.31
C SER A 53 -4.13 9.74 -8.58
N ASP A 54 -2.97 10.37 -8.46
CA ASP A 54 -1.70 9.65 -8.31
C ASP A 54 -1.74 8.75 -7.05
N GLY A 55 -1.01 7.64 -7.09
CA GLY A 55 -1.03 6.62 -6.05
C GLY A 55 0.34 6.26 -5.51
N ILE A 56 0.35 5.43 -4.46
CA ILE A 56 1.57 4.87 -3.88
C ILE A 56 1.48 3.35 -3.79
N SER A 57 2.60 2.69 -4.09
CA SER A 57 2.80 1.26 -3.84
C SER A 57 3.67 1.08 -2.60
N ILE A 58 3.29 0.17 -1.71
CA ILE A 58 4.06 -0.19 -0.52
C ILE A 58 4.41 -1.67 -0.51
N LYS A 59 5.58 -2.00 0.02
CA LYS A 59 6.05 -3.36 0.25
C LYS A 59 6.01 -3.65 1.75
N LEU A 60 5.35 -4.72 2.16
CA LEU A 60 5.30 -5.15 3.57
C LEU A 60 6.70 -5.51 4.08
N SER A 61 7.55 -6.10 3.23
CA SER A 61 8.94 -6.42 3.60
C SER A 61 9.80 -5.18 3.90
N ALA A 62 9.44 -4.02 3.36
CA ALA A 62 10.10 -2.76 3.67
C ALA A 62 9.69 -2.22 5.06
N LEU A 63 8.54 -2.63 5.58
CA LEU A 63 7.97 -2.14 6.84
C LEU A 63 8.19 -3.09 8.02
N PHE A 64 8.73 -4.29 7.77
CA PHE A 64 8.97 -5.29 8.80
C PHE A 64 10.10 -6.24 8.41
N SER A 65 11.07 -6.41 9.31
CA SER A 65 12.19 -7.33 9.08
C SER A 65 11.78 -8.78 9.39
N ARG A 66 12.13 -9.70 8.49
CA ARG A 66 11.85 -11.16 8.61
C ARG A 66 10.37 -11.49 8.82
N TYR A 67 9.60 -11.37 7.74
CA TYR A 67 8.19 -11.76 7.72
C TYR A 67 8.04 -13.30 7.74
N GLU A 68 8.04 -13.89 8.94
CA GLU A 68 7.93 -15.34 9.17
C GLU A 68 6.72 -15.68 10.08
N VAL A 69 6.07 -16.85 9.91
CA VAL A 69 4.87 -17.26 10.71
C VAL A 69 5.11 -17.22 12.21
N LEU A 70 6.31 -17.61 12.65
CA LEU A 70 6.70 -17.60 14.06
C LEU A 70 6.69 -16.20 14.67
N GLN A 71 6.53 -15.16 13.84
CA GLN A 71 6.44 -13.76 14.24
C GLN A 71 5.03 -13.19 14.08
N ARG A 72 3.97 -14.00 13.94
CA ARG A 72 2.59 -13.52 13.81
C ARG A 72 2.25 -12.42 14.82
N GLU A 73 2.53 -12.66 16.09
CA GLU A 73 2.26 -11.66 17.16
C GLU A 73 2.98 -10.33 16.88
N ARG A 74 4.25 -10.38 16.47
CA ARG A 74 5.04 -9.18 16.11
C ARG A 74 4.53 -8.52 14.84
N VAL A 75 4.10 -9.28 13.85
CA VAL A 75 3.48 -8.74 12.62
C VAL A 75 2.23 -7.93 12.98
N PHE A 76 1.37 -8.45 13.85
CA PHE A 76 0.18 -7.74 14.31
C PHE A 76 0.51 -6.57 15.26
N ALA A 77 1.57 -6.66 16.06
CA ALA A 77 1.96 -5.63 17.01
C ALA A 77 2.80 -4.50 16.38
N GLU A 78 3.57 -4.77 15.32
CA GLU A 78 4.56 -3.86 14.76
C GLU A 78 4.23 -3.50 13.30
N LEU A 79 4.05 -4.48 12.40
CA LEU A 79 3.77 -4.21 10.98
C LEU A 79 2.38 -3.59 10.80
N LEU A 80 1.35 -4.20 11.38
CA LEU A 80 -0.04 -3.79 11.17
C LEU A 80 -0.28 -2.32 11.56
N PRO A 81 0.23 -1.81 12.71
CA PRO A 81 0.12 -0.38 13.03
C PRO A 81 0.86 0.53 12.05
N ARG A 82 2.03 0.12 11.53
CA ARG A 82 2.77 0.92 10.53
C ARG A 82 2.00 1.03 9.23
N VAL A 83 1.50 -0.09 8.71
CA VAL A 83 0.67 -0.14 7.49
C VAL A 83 -0.61 0.66 7.69
N TRP A 84 -1.26 0.55 8.85
CA TRP A 84 -2.47 1.30 9.16
C TRP A 84 -2.26 2.82 9.10
N GLN A 85 -1.13 3.34 9.61
CA GLN A 85 -0.84 4.78 9.52
C GLN A 85 -0.76 5.27 8.06
N LEU A 86 -0.19 4.47 7.16
CA LEU A 86 -0.11 4.79 5.74
C LEU A 86 -1.51 4.77 5.09
N ILE A 87 -2.31 3.75 5.39
CA ILE A 87 -3.70 3.62 4.92
C ILE A 87 -4.55 4.79 5.38
N GLU A 88 -4.46 5.15 6.66
CA GLU A 88 -5.22 6.25 7.24
C GLU A 88 -4.93 7.58 6.52
N LEU A 89 -3.67 7.88 6.27
CA LEU A 89 -3.28 9.10 5.54
C LEU A 89 -3.72 9.05 4.08
N ALA A 90 -3.57 7.90 3.39
CA ALA A 90 -4.02 7.74 2.02
C ALA A 90 -5.54 7.91 1.88
N ALA A 91 -6.31 7.33 2.81
CA ALA A 91 -7.76 7.44 2.85
C ALA A 91 -8.22 8.89 3.10
N GLN A 92 -7.63 9.58 4.07
CA GLN A 92 -7.95 10.99 4.35
C GLN A 92 -7.60 11.92 3.17
N ALA A 93 -6.58 11.56 2.40
CA ALA A 93 -6.15 12.29 1.21
C ALA A 93 -6.90 11.88 -0.07
N ASN A 94 -7.71 10.82 -0.04
CA ASN A 94 -8.37 10.21 -1.19
C ASN A 94 -7.37 9.76 -2.29
N ILE A 95 -6.27 9.13 -1.85
CA ILE A 95 -5.17 8.64 -2.68
C ILE A 95 -5.28 7.12 -2.84
N ASN A 96 -4.83 6.59 -3.97
CA ASN A 96 -4.66 5.14 -4.14
C ASN A 96 -3.44 4.64 -3.37
N LEU A 97 -3.63 3.62 -2.54
CA LEU A 97 -2.56 2.89 -1.87
C LEU A 97 -2.67 1.42 -2.24
N THR A 98 -1.61 0.88 -2.85
CA THR A 98 -1.53 -0.53 -3.25
C THR A 98 -0.47 -1.24 -2.43
N ILE A 99 -0.80 -2.42 -1.90
CA ILE A 99 0.21 -3.34 -1.37
C ILE A 99 0.76 -4.15 -2.54
N ASP A 100 2.09 -4.11 -2.73
CA ASP A 100 2.75 -4.85 -3.80
C ASP A 100 2.76 -6.36 -3.53
N ALA A 101 2.73 -7.14 -4.61
CA ALA A 101 2.88 -8.58 -4.53
C ALA A 101 4.34 -8.92 -4.23
N GLU A 102 4.57 -9.49 -3.06
CA GLU A 102 5.89 -9.96 -2.63
C GLU A 102 5.91 -11.49 -2.54
N GLU A 103 7.10 -12.07 -2.57
CA GLU A 103 7.31 -13.49 -2.23
C GLU A 103 7.13 -13.67 -0.74
N VAL A 104 5.86 -13.75 -0.32
CA VAL A 104 5.54 -14.02 1.06
C VAL A 104 5.40 -15.52 1.18
N ASP A 105 6.38 -16.15 1.83
CA ASP A 105 6.48 -17.60 1.95
C ASP A 105 5.27 -18.27 2.66
N ARG A 106 4.27 -17.49 3.09
CA ARG A 106 3.18 -17.90 3.98
C ARG A 106 1.89 -17.14 3.66
N LEU A 107 1.13 -17.64 2.69
CA LEU A 107 -0.16 -17.11 2.24
C LEU A 107 -1.13 -16.80 3.39
N GLU A 108 -1.24 -17.69 4.38
CA GLU A 108 -2.18 -17.54 5.50
C GLU A 108 -1.95 -16.27 6.33
N LEU A 109 -0.70 -15.95 6.65
CA LEU A 109 -0.37 -14.75 7.43
C LEU A 109 -0.66 -13.47 6.64
N SER A 110 -0.38 -13.47 5.34
CA SER A 110 -0.71 -12.36 4.45
C SER A 110 -2.22 -12.15 4.37
N LEU A 111 -3.01 -13.22 4.25
CA LEU A 111 -4.47 -13.15 4.24
C LEU A 111 -5.01 -12.57 5.54
N ASP A 112 -4.51 -13.01 6.69
CA ASP A 112 -4.95 -12.49 7.99
C ASP A 112 -4.64 -10.99 8.17
N VAL A 113 -3.48 -10.53 7.69
CA VAL A 113 -3.13 -9.11 7.68
C VAL A 113 -4.09 -8.34 6.76
N LEU A 114 -4.32 -8.83 5.55
CA LEU A 114 -5.21 -8.20 4.57
C LEU A 114 -6.65 -8.13 5.05
N ASP A 115 -7.19 -9.21 5.62
CA ASP A 115 -8.53 -9.27 6.17
C ASP A 115 -8.70 -8.28 7.33
N THR A 116 -7.69 -8.21 8.21
CA THR A 116 -7.70 -7.26 9.33
C THR A 116 -7.69 -5.81 8.84
N LEU A 117 -6.87 -5.50 7.83
CA LEU A 117 -6.82 -4.17 7.23
C LEU A 117 -8.13 -3.83 6.52
N ALA A 118 -8.66 -4.74 5.69
CA ALA A 118 -9.89 -4.54 4.94
C ALA A 118 -11.09 -4.30 5.87
N ALA A 119 -11.23 -5.11 6.93
CA ALA A 119 -12.30 -4.92 7.92
C ALA A 119 -12.20 -3.55 8.62
N ARG A 120 -10.98 -3.14 8.98
CA ARG A 120 -10.76 -1.84 9.64
C ARG A 120 -10.99 -0.66 8.69
N ILE A 121 -10.61 -0.79 7.41
CA ILE A 121 -10.92 0.20 6.37
C ILE A 121 -12.43 0.33 6.21
N ALA A 122 -13.16 -0.78 6.02
CA ALA A 122 -14.61 -0.76 5.84
C ALA A 122 -15.34 -0.10 7.02
N GLN A 123 -14.82 -0.27 8.24
CA GLN A 123 -15.37 0.38 9.42
C GLN A 123 -15.06 1.88 9.49
N ARG A 124 -13.82 2.29 9.18
CA ARG A 124 -13.34 3.66 9.45
C ARG A 124 -13.47 4.62 8.27
N TYR A 125 -13.40 4.08 7.06
CA TYR A 125 -13.37 4.79 5.78
C TYR A 125 -14.27 4.08 4.74
N PRO A 126 -15.58 3.89 5.00
CA PRO A 126 -16.48 3.07 4.18
C PRO A 126 -16.63 3.54 2.72
N ASP A 127 -16.42 4.84 2.47
CA ASP A 127 -16.56 5.43 1.14
C ASP A 127 -15.25 5.45 0.34
N TRP A 128 -14.12 5.13 0.97
CA TRP A 128 -12.82 5.15 0.32
C TRP A 128 -12.58 3.87 -0.49
N ARG A 129 -12.30 4.03 -1.78
CA ARG A 129 -12.08 2.93 -2.74
C ARG A 129 -10.63 2.82 -3.22
N GLY A 130 -9.71 3.54 -2.58
CA GLY A 130 -8.31 3.62 -3.02
C GLY A 130 -7.40 2.50 -2.51
N PHE A 131 -7.90 1.54 -1.72
CA PHE A 131 -7.08 0.43 -1.25
C PHE A 131 -7.00 -0.70 -2.30
N GLY A 132 -5.78 -1.08 -2.66
CA GLY A 132 -5.52 -2.12 -3.66
C GLY A 132 -4.47 -3.15 -3.21
N LEU A 133 -4.48 -4.30 -3.89
CA LEU A 133 -3.48 -5.35 -3.76
C LEU A 133 -3.01 -5.73 -5.16
N ALA A 134 -1.70 -5.74 -5.40
CA ALA A 134 -1.14 -6.30 -6.61
C ALA A 134 -1.14 -7.83 -6.52
N VAL A 135 -1.46 -8.51 -7.63
CA VAL A 135 -1.51 -9.98 -7.70
C VAL A 135 -0.58 -10.44 -8.82
N GLN A 136 0.34 -11.36 -8.51
CA GLN A 136 1.25 -11.96 -9.49
C GLN A 136 0.55 -13.05 -10.29
N GLY A 137 0.27 -12.79 -11.58
CA GLY A 137 -0.42 -13.74 -12.47
C GLY A 137 0.38 -14.99 -12.88
N HIS A 138 1.65 -15.14 -12.46
CA HIS A 138 2.50 -16.28 -12.82
C HIS A 138 2.60 -17.35 -11.71
N GLN A 139 2.06 -17.10 -10.51
CA GLN A 139 1.98 -18.12 -9.47
C GLN A 139 0.76 -19.01 -9.73
N THR A 140 1.00 -20.31 -9.91
CA THR A 140 -0.02 -21.33 -10.21
C THR A 140 -0.85 -21.68 -8.96
N ARG A 141 -1.48 -20.69 -8.33
CA ARG A 141 -2.42 -20.87 -7.21
C ARG A 141 -3.70 -20.02 -7.36
N GLY A 142 -3.99 -19.54 -8.57
CA GLY A 142 -5.24 -18.86 -8.91
C GLY A 142 -6.37 -19.77 -9.42
N LEU A 143 -6.19 -21.10 -9.38
CA LEU A 143 -7.18 -22.09 -9.80
C LEU A 143 -7.13 -23.29 -8.84
N ALA A 144 -7.78 -23.18 -7.69
CA ALA A 144 -8.24 -24.32 -6.90
C ALA A 144 -9.49 -23.89 -6.13
#